data_AF-A0A432LHH4-F1
#
_entry.id   AF-A0A432LHH4-F1
#
_cell.length_a   1.000
_cell.length_b   1.000
_cell.length_c   1.000
_cell.angle_alpha   90.00
_cell.angle_beta   90.00
_cell.angle_gamma   90.00
#
_symmetry.space_group_name_H-M   'P 1'
#
loop_
_entity.id
_entity.type
_entity.pdbx_description
1 polymer ?
#
loop_
_entity_poly.entity_id
_entity_poly.type
_entity_poly.pdbx_seq_one_letter_code
_entity_poly.pdbx_strand_id
1 'polypeptide(L)'
;MKTLSITTNGGKRIKFLVATIIAIVFFHSCDIGYLIPFENNLKPNLDIATETGSASINCMCFQGKYYYLGYDLKGSYIINPDSLKLLLNDENLIFQHDRLKKISINKGYIVKSNSTVKDCYISIDIRYERKDETKEIKNPLILSILPSDFITSNGKRILNDTLRVKLFNPMKK
;
A
#
# COMPACT_ATOMS: atom_id res chain seq x y z
N MET A 1 -42.75 -47.95 10.28
CA MET A 1 -41.43 -47.44 10.71
C MET A 1 -41.40 -45.93 10.47
N LYS A 2 -41.56 -45.11 11.53
CA LYS A 2 -41.47 -43.64 11.46
C LYS A 2 -40.26 -43.22 12.29
N THR A 3 -39.14 -42.95 11.63
CA THR A 3 -37.96 -42.37 12.25
C THR A 3 -38.21 -40.88 12.51
N LEU A 4 -38.45 -40.53 13.77
CA LEU A 4 -38.55 -39.15 14.25
C LEU A 4 -37.16 -38.50 14.19
N SER A 5 -36.96 -37.58 13.25
CA SER A 5 -35.81 -36.66 13.27
C SER A 5 -36.04 -35.60 14.34
N ILE A 6 -35.67 -35.90 15.58
CA ILE A 6 -35.58 -34.90 16.64
C ILE A 6 -34.38 -34.00 16.32
N THR A 7 -34.61 -32.99 15.49
CA THR A 7 -33.63 -31.95 15.23
C THR A 7 -33.64 -31.01 16.44
N THR A 8 -32.82 -31.31 17.44
CA THR A 8 -32.73 -30.56 18.69
C THR A 8 -32.39 -29.08 18.42
N ASN A 9 -33.03 -28.17 19.16
CA ASN A 9 -32.86 -26.71 19.03
C ASN A 9 -31.38 -26.28 19.21
N GLY A 10 -30.57 -27.08 19.93
CA GLY A 10 -29.13 -26.90 20.07
C GLY A 10 -28.36 -27.08 18.75
N GLY A 11 -28.75 -28.03 17.89
CA GLY A 11 -28.13 -28.23 16.58
C GLY A 11 -28.39 -27.07 15.61
N LYS A 12 -29.55 -26.42 15.70
CA LYS A 12 -29.85 -25.20 14.91
C LYS A 12 -29.03 -23.99 15.40
N ARG A 13 -28.85 -23.83 16.70
CA ARG A 13 -28.02 -22.75 17.29
C ARG A 13 -26.54 -22.91 16.95
N ILE A 14 -26.01 -24.14 16.99
CA ILE A 14 -24.63 -24.43 16.59
C ILE A 14 -24.43 -24.15 15.10
N LYS A 15 -25.37 -24.58 14.24
CA LYS A 15 -25.32 -24.28 12.80
C LYS A 15 -25.33 -22.78 12.53
N PHE A 16 -26.14 -22.01 13.26
CA PHE A 16 -26.18 -20.56 13.14
C PHE A 16 -24.86 -19.92 13.59
N LEU A 17 -24.32 -20.33 14.75
CA LEU A 17 -23.02 -19.86 15.25
C LEU A 17 -21.88 -20.12 14.25
N VAL A 18 -21.82 -21.34 13.70
CA VAL A 18 -20.82 -21.71 12.69
C VAL A 18 -20.98 -20.87 11.43
N ALA A 19 -22.21 -20.65 10.96
CA ALA A 19 -22.47 -19.78 9.81
C ALA A 19 -22.06 -18.32 10.09
N THR A 20 -22.29 -17.81 11.31
CA THR A 20 -21.87 -16.45 11.71
C THR A 20 -20.35 -16.33 11.77
N ILE A 21 -19.63 -17.31 12.32
CA ILE A 21 -18.17 -17.32 12.35
C ILE A 21 -17.60 -17.37 10.93
N ILE A 22 -18.16 -18.23 10.07
CA ILE A 22 -17.78 -18.31 8.65
C ILE A 22 -17.99 -16.96 7.97
N ALA A 23 -19.15 -16.31 8.18
CA ALA A 23 -19.43 -14.98 7.63
C ALA A 23 -18.41 -13.94 8.12
N ILE A 24 -18.10 -13.89 9.41
CA ILE A 24 -17.10 -12.98 10.00
C ILE A 24 -15.73 -13.21 9.37
N VAL A 25 -15.30 -14.46 9.22
CA VAL A 25 -14.01 -14.81 8.58
C VAL A 25 -14.00 -14.40 7.10
N PHE A 26 -15.10 -14.59 6.36
CA PHE A 26 -15.23 -14.11 4.99
C PHE A 26 -15.16 -12.59 4.90
N PHE A 27 -15.78 -11.86 5.83
CA PHE A 27 -15.69 -10.39 5.86
C PHE A 27 -14.28 -9.89 6.22
N HIS A 28 -13.56 -10.57 7.11
CA HIS A 28 -12.17 -10.21 7.43
C HIS A 28 -11.18 -10.53 6.31
N SER A 29 -11.51 -11.47 5.40
CA SER A 29 -10.64 -11.78 4.25
C SER A 29 -10.52 -10.63 3.24
N CYS A 30 -11.44 -9.66 3.28
CA CYS A 30 -11.44 -8.50 2.39
C CYS A 30 -10.32 -7.48 2.70
N ASP A 31 -9.73 -7.49 3.90
CA ASP A 31 -8.77 -6.46 4.34
C ASP A 31 -7.34 -6.99 4.56
N ILE A 32 -6.96 -8.09 3.90
CA ILE A 32 -5.60 -8.62 4.02
C ILE A 32 -4.64 -7.76 3.19
N GLY A 33 -3.85 -6.94 3.90
CA GLY A 33 -2.72 -6.19 3.35
C GLY A 33 -1.41 -6.95 3.50
N TYR A 34 -0.62 -7.01 2.43
CA TYR A 34 0.71 -7.63 2.41
C TYR A 34 1.76 -6.55 2.27
N LEU A 35 2.76 -6.55 3.14
CA LEU A 35 3.96 -5.76 2.93
C LEU A 35 4.81 -6.39 1.82
N ILE A 36 5.24 -5.56 0.87
CA ILE A 36 6.04 -5.99 -0.26
C ILE A 36 7.49 -5.59 -0.01
N PRO A 37 8.44 -6.54 -0.01
CA PRO A 37 9.85 -6.21 0.15
C PRO A 37 10.38 -5.43 -1.06
N PHE A 38 11.34 -4.55 -0.79
CA PHE A 38 12.12 -3.92 -1.85
C PHE A 38 13.11 -4.93 -2.43
N GLU A 39 13.43 -4.86 -3.73
CA GLU A 39 14.23 -5.88 -4.45
C GLU A 39 15.56 -6.24 -3.77
N ASN A 40 16.20 -5.29 -3.08
CA ASN A 40 17.48 -5.48 -2.39
C ASN A 40 17.37 -5.48 -0.86
N ASN A 41 16.15 -5.56 -0.30
CA ASN A 41 15.93 -5.63 1.14
C ASN A 41 15.22 -6.92 1.53
N LEU A 42 15.83 -7.64 2.47
CA LEU A 42 15.20 -8.80 3.11
C LEU A 42 14.01 -8.39 3.98
N LYS A 43 14.01 -7.17 4.49
CA LYS A 43 12.92 -6.61 5.30
C LYS A 43 11.90 -5.88 4.42
N PRO A 44 10.61 -5.96 4.75
CA PRO A 44 9.55 -5.21 4.06
C PRO A 44 9.65 -3.69 4.24
N ASN A 45 10.34 -3.27 5.29
CA ASN A 45 10.55 -1.87 5.61
C ASN A 45 12.02 -1.51 5.40
N LEU A 46 12.25 -0.29 4.93
CA LEU A 46 13.56 0.34 4.90
C LEU A 46 13.59 1.43 5.97
N ASP A 47 14.41 1.23 6.99
CA ASP A 47 14.60 2.19 8.07
C ASP A 47 15.80 3.10 7.76
N ILE A 48 15.60 4.41 7.87
CA ILE A 48 16.58 5.44 7.56
C ILE A 48 16.71 6.34 8.78
N ALA A 49 17.91 6.44 9.33
CA ALA A 49 18.22 7.44 10.35
C ALA A 49 18.34 8.82 9.69
N THR A 50 17.72 9.83 10.28
CA THR A 50 17.78 11.21 9.82
C THR A 50 18.29 12.11 10.94
N GLU A 51 18.78 13.30 10.61
CA GLU A 51 19.31 14.22 11.62
C GLU A 51 18.27 14.61 12.68
N THR A 52 17.00 14.66 12.29
CA THR A 52 15.89 15.01 13.18
C THR A 52 15.19 13.80 13.82
N GLY A 53 15.58 12.57 13.47
CA GLY A 53 14.93 11.34 13.95
C GLY A 53 15.11 10.13 13.03
N SER A 54 14.02 9.52 12.58
CA SER A 54 14.06 8.31 11.74
C SER A 54 12.84 8.20 10.83
N ALA A 55 13.04 7.70 9.63
CA ALA A 55 11.97 7.38 8.68
C ALA A 55 11.95 5.87 8.39
N SER A 56 10.78 5.24 8.46
CA SER A 56 10.56 3.86 7.99
C SER A 56 9.70 3.88 6.74
N ILE A 57 10.22 3.36 5.64
CA ILE A 57 9.56 3.34 4.34
C ILE A 57 9.08 1.92 4.06
N ASN A 58 7.83 1.77 3.62
CA ASN A 58 7.31 0.47 3.23
C ASN A 58 6.43 0.56 1.99
N CYS A 59 6.19 -0.58 1.37
CA CYS A 59 5.18 -0.73 0.33
C CYS A 59 4.18 -1.81 0.75
N MET A 60 2.90 -1.54 0.56
CA MET A 60 1.82 -2.46 0.92
C MET A 60 0.90 -2.70 -0.27
N CYS A 61 0.41 -3.92 -0.39
CA CYS A 61 -0.60 -4.33 -1.36
C CYS A 61 -1.83 -4.88 -0.64
N PHE A 62 -3.01 -4.34 -0.94
CA PHE A 62 -4.29 -4.88 -0.51
C PHE A 62 -4.98 -5.58 -1.67
N GLN A 63 -5.51 -6.79 -1.40
CA GLN A 63 -6.27 -7.59 -2.36
C GLN A 63 -5.55 -7.86 -3.71
N GLY A 64 -4.21 -7.80 -3.72
CA GLY A 64 -3.41 -7.91 -4.93
C GLY A 64 -3.50 -6.73 -5.90
N LYS A 65 -4.28 -5.69 -5.59
CA LYS A 65 -4.68 -4.63 -6.54
C LYS A 65 -4.38 -3.21 -6.10
N TYR A 66 -4.50 -2.93 -4.80
CA TYR A 66 -4.35 -1.58 -4.27
C TYR A 66 -2.99 -1.44 -3.61
N TYR A 67 -2.17 -0.56 -4.16
CA TYR A 67 -0.79 -0.35 -3.71
C TYR A 67 -0.68 0.94 -2.92
N TYR A 68 0.12 0.91 -1.86
CA TYR A 68 0.39 2.06 -1.02
C TYR A 68 1.89 2.14 -0.73
N LEU A 69 2.44 3.36 -0.76
CA LEU A 69 3.74 3.65 -0.14
C LEU A 69 3.48 4.29 1.22
N GLY A 70 4.09 3.73 2.27
CA GLY A 70 4.01 4.23 3.62
C GLY A 70 5.34 4.82 4.07
N TYR A 71 5.27 5.94 4.79
CA TYR A 71 6.40 6.56 5.46
C TYR A 71 6.00 6.81 6.92
N ASP A 72 6.56 6.06 7.86
CA ASP A 72 6.48 6.38 9.28
C ASP A 72 7.64 7.32 9.63
N LEU A 73 7.33 8.60 9.85
CA LEU A 73 8.30 9.65 10.09
C LEU A 73 8.32 9.98 11.58
N LYS A 74 9.47 9.82 12.24
CA LYS A 74 9.75 10.26 13.61
C LYS A 74 10.74 11.41 13.55
N GLY A 75 10.40 12.57 14.10
CA GLY A 75 11.18 13.80 13.93
C GLY A 75 10.47 14.84 13.07
N SER A 76 11.24 15.75 12.45
CA SER A 76 10.73 16.89 11.70
C SER A 76 11.12 16.82 10.23
N TYR A 77 10.14 16.95 9.34
CA TYR A 77 10.29 16.77 7.90
C TYR A 77 9.53 17.83 7.10
N ILE A 78 9.97 18.04 5.86
CA ILE A 78 9.25 18.82 4.86
C ILE A 78 8.81 17.88 3.75
N ILE A 79 7.53 17.93 3.41
CA ILE A 79 6.90 17.16 2.35
C ILE A 79 6.65 18.08 1.17
N ASN A 80 7.15 17.71 -0.02
CA ASN A 80 6.92 18.39 -1.28
C ASN A 80 6.24 17.43 -2.26
N PRO A 81 4.89 17.37 -2.30
CA PRO A 81 4.15 16.46 -3.18
C PRO A 81 4.59 16.46 -4.64
N ASP A 82 4.90 17.64 -5.18
CA ASP A 82 5.22 17.81 -6.61
C ASP A 82 6.60 17.24 -6.97
N SER A 83 7.45 17.01 -5.97
CA SER A 83 8.76 16.39 -6.18
C SER A 83 8.70 14.86 -6.24
N LEU A 84 7.58 14.22 -5.89
CA LEU A 84 7.48 12.76 -5.91
C LEU A 84 7.71 12.21 -7.33
N LYS A 85 8.69 11.32 -7.47
CA LYS A 85 9.04 10.68 -8.74
C LYS A 85 8.85 9.18 -8.65
N LEU A 86 7.88 8.68 -9.41
CA LEU A 86 7.59 7.25 -9.53
C LEU A 86 7.75 6.83 -11.00
N LEU A 87 8.20 5.60 -11.21
CA LEU A 87 8.37 5.03 -12.54
C LEU A 87 7.92 3.57 -12.55
N LEU A 88 7.11 3.20 -13.54
CA LEU A 88 6.81 1.80 -13.85
C LEU A 88 7.76 1.33 -14.95
N ASN A 89 8.18 0.06 -14.89
CA ASN A 89 9.04 -0.54 -15.92
C ASN A 89 8.30 -0.95 -17.21
N ASP A 90 7.02 -0.58 -17.31
CA ASP A 90 6.10 -0.86 -18.42
C ASP A 90 5.53 0.46 -18.96
N GLU A 91 5.86 0.77 -20.21
CA GLU A 91 5.45 2.00 -20.89
C GLU A 91 3.96 2.05 -21.26
N ASN A 92 3.28 0.89 -21.25
CA ASN A 92 1.85 0.79 -21.47
C ASN A 92 1.05 1.20 -20.21
N LEU A 93 1.71 1.40 -19.07
CA LEU A 93 1.05 1.84 -17.85
C LEU A 93 1.24 3.34 -17.62
N ILE A 94 0.19 4.00 -17.17
CA ILE A 94 0.22 5.38 -16.66
C ILE A 94 -0.28 5.42 -15.24
N PHE A 95 0.32 6.26 -14.42
CA PHE A 95 -0.24 6.56 -13.11
C PHE A 95 -1.52 7.39 -13.27
N GLN A 96 -2.53 7.07 -12.47
CA GLN A 96 -3.73 7.89 -12.40
C GLN A 96 -3.39 9.23 -11.74
N HIS A 97 -3.02 10.23 -12.55
CA HIS A 97 -2.51 11.53 -12.10
C HIS A 97 -3.43 12.27 -11.12
N ASP A 98 -4.75 12.13 -11.28
CA ASP A 98 -5.72 12.74 -10.35
C ASP A 98 -5.75 12.09 -8.97
N ARG A 99 -5.26 10.84 -8.86
CA ARG A 99 -5.21 10.09 -7.59
C ARG A 99 -3.84 10.05 -6.94
N LEU A 100 -2.76 10.35 -7.68
CA LEU A 100 -1.44 10.64 -7.11
C LEU A 100 -1.49 11.81 -6.08
N LYS A 101 -2.54 12.63 -6.12
CA LYS A 101 -2.83 13.69 -5.14
C LYS A 101 -3.37 13.19 -3.80
N LYS A 102 -3.56 11.88 -3.60
CA LYS A 102 -3.91 11.32 -2.28
C LYS A 102 -2.66 10.96 -1.49
N ILE A 103 -1.82 11.97 -1.27
CA ILE A 103 -0.80 11.92 -0.21
C ILE A 103 -1.54 12.29 1.06
N SER A 104 -1.67 11.34 1.99
CA SER A 104 -2.39 11.59 3.23
C SER A 104 -1.49 11.48 4.45
N ILE A 105 -1.58 12.44 5.36
CA ILE A 105 -0.97 12.40 6.69
C ILE A 105 -1.97 11.79 7.67
N ASN A 106 -1.51 10.84 8.48
CA ASN A 106 -2.25 10.16 9.55
C ASN A 106 -3.63 9.68 9.10
N LYS A 107 -3.73 9.23 7.83
CA LYS A 107 -4.96 8.71 7.18
C LYS A 107 -6.15 9.68 7.11
N GLY A 108 -5.93 11.00 7.26
CA GLY A 108 -7.03 11.97 7.29
C GLY A 108 -6.78 13.28 6.54
N TYR A 109 -5.55 13.79 6.53
CA TYR A 109 -5.23 15.07 5.93
C TYR A 109 -4.58 14.91 4.56
N ILE A 110 -5.19 15.43 3.50
CA ILE A 110 -4.63 15.41 2.14
C ILE A 110 -3.60 16.53 1.99
N VAL A 111 -2.35 16.17 1.71
CA VAL A 111 -1.25 17.09 1.45
C VAL A 111 -1.33 17.57 0.01
N LYS A 112 -1.67 18.84 -0.18
CA LYS A 112 -1.80 19.46 -1.51
C LYS A 112 -0.63 20.38 -1.88
N SER A 113 0.20 20.74 -0.92
CA SER A 113 1.27 21.70 -1.07
C SER A 113 2.39 21.39 -0.07
N ASN A 114 3.52 22.09 -0.23
CA ASN A 114 4.65 21.98 0.67
C ASN A 114 4.22 22.17 2.12
N SER A 115 4.55 21.18 2.96
CA SER A 115 4.06 21.11 4.34
C SER A 115 5.18 20.66 5.27
N THR A 116 5.30 21.31 6.42
CA THR A 116 6.15 20.84 7.52
C THR A 116 5.34 19.87 8.38
N VAL A 117 5.91 18.71 8.65
CA VAL A 117 5.27 17.64 9.42
C VAL A 117 6.18 17.16 10.53
N LYS A 118 5.57 16.68 11.62
CA LYS A 118 6.27 16.09 12.76
C LYS A 118 5.58 14.79 13.18
N ASP A 119 6.38 13.78 13.50
CA ASP A 119 5.93 12.52 14.11
C ASP A 119 4.64 11.96 13.48
N CYS A 120 4.68 11.70 12.18
CA CYS A 120 3.49 11.38 11.40
C CYS A 120 3.69 10.21 10.45
N TYR A 121 2.58 9.56 10.09
CA TYR A 121 2.55 8.58 9.03
C TYR A 121 2.04 9.21 7.74
N ILE A 122 2.77 9.04 6.65
CA ILE A 122 2.34 9.44 5.30
C ILE A 122 2.01 8.19 4.51
N SER A 123 0.86 8.19 3.85
CA SER A 123 0.51 7.18 2.85
C SER A 123 0.26 7.81 1.49
N ILE A 124 0.72 7.12 0.46
CA ILE A 124 0.55 7.50 -0.93
C ILE A 124 -0.15 6.35 -1.65
N ASP A 125 -1.35 6.62 -2.16
CA ASP A 125 -2.10 5.67 -2.98
C ASP A 125 -1.44 5.55 -4.36
N ILE A 126 -0.97 4.35 -4.70
CA ILE A 126 -0.41 4.04 -6.01
C ILE A 126 -1.47 3.35 -6.86
N ARG A 127 -1.94 4.06 -7.90
CA ARG A 127 -2.89 3.54 -8.88
C ARG A 127 -2.40 3.84 -10.28
N TYR A 128 -2.54 2.86 -11.15
CA TYR A 128 -2.15 2.94 -12.54
C TYR A 128 -3.17 2.21 -13.42
N GLU A 129 -3.20 2.57 -14.69
CA GLU A 129 -4.06 2.00 -15.70
C GLU A 129 -3.29 1.76 -16.99
N ARG A 130 -3.87 0.94 -17.88
CA ARG A 130 -3.31 0.66 -19.19
C ARG A 130 -3.68 1.80 -20.16
N LYS A 131 -2.72 2.20 -20.99
CA LYS A 131 -2.99 3.03 -22.17
C LYS A 131 -3.73 2.23 -23.24
N ASP A 132 -3.31 0.99 -23.46
CA ASP A 132 -3.87 0.05 -24.42
C ASP A 132 -4.19 -1.28 -23.72
N GLU A 133 -5.47 -1.65 -23.68
CA GLU A 133 -5.93 -2.87 -23.01
C GLU A 133 -5.49 -4.15 -23.72
N THR A 134 -5.19 -4.07 -25.03
CA THR A 134 -4.80 -5.22 -25.85
C THR A 134 -3.36 -5.65 -25.62
N LYS A 135 -2.51 -4.73 -25.12
CA LYS A 135 -1.11 -5.02 -24.82
C LYS A 135 -0.98 -5.75 -23.48
N GLU A 136 -0.10 -6.75 -23.46
CA GLU A 136 0.27 -7.44 -22.24
C GLU A 136 1.05 -6.51 -21.30
N ILE A 137 0.93 -6.79 -19.99
CA ILE A 137 1.74 -6.12 -18.97
C ILE A 137 3.03 -6.90 -18.77
N LYS A 138 4.14 -6.17 -18.70
CA LYS A 138 5.45 -6.71 -18.38
C LYS A 138 5.45 -7.50 -17.07
N ASN A 139 6.13 -8.65 -17.10
CA ASN A 139 6.29 -9.51 -15.92
C ASN A 139 7.78 -9.81 -15.71
N PRO A 140 8.39 -9.43 -14.57
CA PRO A 140 7.77 -8.75 -13.42
C PRO A 140 7.40 -7.29 -13.71
N LEU A 141 6.30 -6.84 -13.11
CA LEU A 141 5.95 -5.42 -13.02
C LEU A 141 6.72 -4.81 -11.84
N ILE A 142 7.46 -3.74 -12.10
CA ILE A 142 8.33 -3.08 -11.12
C ILE A 142 7.91 -1.62 -10.97
N LEU A 143 7.65 -1.22 -9.72
CA LEU A 143 7.54 0.17 -9.31
C LEU A 143 8.88 0.65 -8.78
N SER A 144 9.41 1.71 -9.38
CA SER A 144 10.60 2.41 -8.91
C SER A 144 10.21 3.72 -8.22
N ILE A 145 10.69 3.92 -6.99
CA ILE A 145 10.64 5.18 -6.26
C ILE A 145 11.98 5.86 -6.46
N LEU A 146 12.00 6.94 -7.25
CA LEU A 146 13.23 7.61 -7.62
C LEU A 146 13.66 8.63 -6.54
N PRO A 147 14.96 8.85 -6.34
CA PRO A 147 15.47 9.91 -5.48
C PRO A 147 14.86 11.26 -5.85
N SER A 148 14.33 11.96 -4.86
CA SER A 148 13.66 13.24 -5.05
C SER A 148 13.56 14.01 -3.73
N ASP A 149 13.24 15.30 -3.82
CA ASP A 149 13.03 16.17 -2.65
C ASP A 149 11.61 16.03 -2.08
N PHE A 150 10.94 14.90 -2.37
CA PHE A 150 9.59 14.62 -1.89
C PHE A 150 9.50 14.65 -0.36
N ILE A 151 10.47 14.04 0.33
CA ILE A 151 10.62 14.13 1.79
C ILE A 151 12.05 14.54 2.11
N THR A 152 12.18 15.65 2.83
CA THR A 152 13.46 16.15 3.30
C THR A 152 13.47 16.30 4.83
N SER A 153 14.63 16.08 5.42
CA SER A 153 14.95 16.34 6.82
C SER A 153 16.13 17.29 6.85
N ASN A 154 15.98 18.44 7.53
CA ASN A 154 17.01 19.48 7.60
C ASN A 154 17.61 19.86 6.22
N GLY A 155 16.76 20.02 5.20
CA GLY A 155 17.16 20.37 3.84
C GLY A 155 17.80 19.25 3.01
N LYS A 156 17.94 18.04 3.56
CA LYS A 156 18.47 16.87 2.85
C LYS A 156 17.35 15.87 2.56
N ARG A 157 17.28 15.35 1.33
CA ARG A 157 16.37 14.25 1.00
C ARG A 157 16.69 13.00 1.81
N ILE A 158 15.64 12.32 2.28
CA ILE A 158 15.81 11.09 3.06
C ILE A 158 16.14 9.88 2.17
N LEU A 159 15.73 9.92 0.90
CA LEU A 159 15.96 8.85 -0.06
C LEU A 159 16.94 9.29 -1.14
N ASN A 160 18.13 8.68 -1.15
CA ASN A 160 19.21 9.01 -2.09
C ASN A 160 19.35 7.99 -3.22
N ASP A 161 18.90 6.75 -3.01
CA ASP A 161 18.93 5.67 -4.00
C ASP A 161 17.53 5.32 -4.50
N THR A 162 17.46 4.68 -5.66
CA THR A 162 16.19 4.21 -6.19
C THR A 162 15.72 2.98 -5.41
N LEU A 163 14.52 3.03 -4.85
CA LEU A 163 13.86 1.84 -4.31
C LEU A 163 13.06 1.17 -5.42
N ARG A 164 13.07 -0.16 -5.45
CA ARG A 164 12.29 -0.95 -6.40
C ARG A 164 11.43 -1.95 -5.66
N VAL A 165 10.18 -2.03 -6.06
CA VAL A 165 9.20 -2.98 -5.54
C VAL A 165 8.64 -3.77 -6.71
N LYS A 166 8.69 -5.10 -6.59
CA LYS A 166 8.00 -5.99 -7.52
C LYS A 166 6.53 -6.05 -7.16
N LEU A 167 5.68 -5.48 -8.00
CA LEU A 167 4.24 -5.49 -7.78
C LEU A 167 3.66 -6.87 -8.12
N PHE A 168 2.63 -7.28 -7.39
CA PHE A 168 1.79 -8.38 -7.85
C PHE A 168 1.11 -7.95 -9.15
N ASN A 169 0.98 -8.83 -10.14
CA ASN A 169 0.25 -8.49 -11.36
C ASN A 169 -1.17 -9.07 -11.28
N PRO A 170 -2.15 -8.34 -10.71
CA PRO A 170 -3.53 -8.82 -10.59
C PRO A 170 -4.30 -8.76 -11.93
N MET A 171 -3.70 -8.21 -12.99
CA MET A 171 -4.36 -8.04 -14.28
C MET A 171 -4.08 -9.21 -15.25
N LYS A 172 -3.47 -10.29 -14.79
CA LYS A 172 -3.61 -11.61 -15.42
C LYS A 172 -4.95 -12.21 -14.96
N LYS A 173 -5.91 -12.26 -15.88
CA LYS A 173 -7.06 -13.18 -15.74
C LYS A 173 -6.57 -14.62 -15.83
#